data_AF-A0A8X7U6X7-F1
#
_entry.id   AF-A0A8X7U6X7-F1
#
_cell.length_a   1.000
_cell.length_b   1.000
_cell.length_c   1.000
_cell.angle_alpha   90.00
_cell.angle_beta   90.00
_cell.angle_gamma   90.00
#
_symmetry.space_group_name_H-M   'P 1'
#
loop_
_entity.id
_entity.type
_entity.pdbx_description
1 polymer ?
#
loop_
_entity_poly.entity_id
_entity_poly.type
_entity_poly.pdbx_seq_one_letter_code
_entity_poly.pdbx_strand_id
1 'polypeptide(L)'
;MASSSFPVSYSSTSISHSHTKSLSTKAHASSDNKKLYVENVNCSSKVTIIGSSLGIGPALSTSLKKSPLLLILPFQRQKEPLKTTSLPTQYCVEEVADHCPDAFIIISNRMLNSIYIYDPKKLFGLMTPETELARAFVAERFVLYVEDVHVPVIGGHCSLTALPLFSKTTPHVILYKDDIILWTSEITYSINNSSEYLDYFAGNPDREFFEARGAERFVLSLLRALGGANDMFQCCFVESNMFEDIPFFGSTVKLGKKGVEAIN
;
A
#
# COMPACT_ATOMS: atom_id res chain seq x y z
N MET A 1 -25.09 -25.01 34.22
CA MET A 1 -24.07 -26.08 34.31
C MET A 1 -23.65 -26.40 32.88
N ALA A 2 -22.69 -25.64 32.35
CA ALA A 2 -21.28 -26.04 32.13
C ALA A 2 -21.13 -26.96 30.90
N SER A 3 -20.80 -26.44 29.71
CA SER A 3 -19.45 -26.14 29.19
C SER A 3 -18.45 -27.30 29.31
N SER A 4 -18.15 -27.98 28.21
CA SER A 4 -17.00 -28.89 28.10
C SER A 4 -16.01 -28.35 27.06
N SER A 5 -15.08 -27.56 27.58
CA SER A 5 -13.84 -27.15 26.95
C SER A 5 -12.83 -28.29 27.12
N PHE A 6 -12.18 -28.73 26.04
CA PHE A 6 -10.99 -29.58 26.11
C PHE A 6 -9.73 -28.70 26.03
N PRO A 7 -8.80 -28.77 27.01
CA PRO A 7 -7.55 -28.04 26.94
C PRO A 7 -6.48 -28.87 26.22
N VAL A 8 -5.75 -28.26 25.29
CA VAL A 8 -4.48 -28.80 24.79
C VAL A 8 -3.37 -27.87 25.30
N SER A 9 -2.65 -28.35 26.30
CA SER A 9 -1.43 -27.74 26.84
C SER A 9 -0.24 -28.05 25.95
N TYR A 10 0.47 -27.03 25.47
CA TYR A 10 1.82 -27.19 24.91
C TYR A 10 2.86 -26.72 25.93
N SER A 11 3.74 -27.65 26.27
CA SER A 11 4.85 -27.52 27.20
C SER A 11 6.01 -26.72 26.57
N SER A 12 6.46 -25.70 27.30
CA SER A 12 7.71 -24.99 27.05
C SER A 12 8.89 -25.92 27.33
N THR A 13 9.66 -26.26 26.30
CA THR A 13 10.99 -26.87 26.45
C THR A 13 12.03 -25.94 25.84
N SER A 14 12.80 -25.33 26.73
CA SER A 14 14.00 -24.56 26.46
C SER A 14 15.12 -25.50 26.01
N ILE A 15 15.63 -25.30 24.80
CA ILE A 15 16.90 -25.88 24.35
C ILE A 15 17.87 -24.73 24.12
N SER A 16 18.81 -24.61 25.04
CA SER A 16 19.97 -23.74 25.00
C SER A 16 20.99 -24.30 24.02
N HIS A 17 21.38 -23.55 22.98
CA HIS A 17 22.64 -23.76 22.28
C HIS A 17 23.39 -22.43 22.11
N SER A 18 24.42 -22.30 22.93
CA SER A 18 25.44 -21.26 22.89
C SER A 18 26.50 -21.62 21.85
N HIS A 19 26.55 -20.87 20.75
CA HIS A 19 27.77 -20.72 19.97
C HIS A 19 27.89 -19.29 19.47
N THR A 20 28.59 -18.49 20.26
CA THR A 20 29.16 -17.21 19.87
C THR A 20 30.29 -17.44 18.87
N LYS A 21 30.14 -16.96 17.64
CA LYS A 21 31.28 -16.60 16.77
C LYS A 21 31.08 -15.16 16.31
N SER A 22 31.89 -14.28 16.91
CA SER A 22 32.08 -12.92 16.41
C SER A 22 32.81 -13.00 15.07
N LEU A 23 32.19 -12.46 14.02
CA LEU A 23 32.91 -12.12 12.79
C LEU A 23 32.82 -10.61 12.60
N SER A 24 33.84 -9.92 13.11
CA SER A 24 34.14 -8.56 12.67
C SER A 24 34.68 -8.66 11.25
N THR A 25 34.00 -8.08 10.27
CA THR A 25 34.63 -7.75 8.99
C THR A 25 34.27 -6.32 8.62
N LYS A 26 35.31 -5.50 8.52
CA LYS A 26 35.26 -4.12 8.03
C LYS A 26 34.73 -4.12 6.60
N ALA A 27 33.59 -3.51 6.35
CA ALA A 27 33.15 -3.21 5.00
C ALA A 27 33.80 -1.89 4.56
N HIS A 28 34.71 -2.00 3.58
CA HIS A 28 35.21 -0.86 2.81
C HIS A 28 34.01 -0.18 2.13
N ALA A 29 33.85 1.12 2.36
CA ALA A 29 32.93 1.95 1.60
C ALA A 29 33.44 2.05 0.15
N SER A 30 32.81 1.33 -0.78
CA SER A 30 32.91 1.64 -2.21
C SER A 30 31.91 2.74 -2.52
N SER A 31 32.44 3.94 -2.68
CA SER A 31 31.77 5.12 -3.21
C SER A 31 31.52 4.91 -4.70
N ASP A 32 30.44 4.20 -5.06
CA ASP A 32 29.95 4.17 -6.43
C ASP A 32 28.56 4.78 -6.49
N ASN A 33 28.52 5.96 -7.12
CA ASN A 33 27.35 6.80 -7.41
C ASN A 33 26.22 6.00 -8.07
N LYS A 34 25.34 5.37 -7.27
CA LYS A 34 24.01 4.97 -7.74
C LYS A 34 23.11 6.21 -7.68
N LYS A 35 22.93 6.85 -8.84
CA LYS A 35 21.90 7.87 -9.08
C LYS A 35 20.60 7.42 -8.43
N LEU A 36 20.14 8.14 -7.41
CA LEU A 36 18.74 8.16 -7.01
C LEU A 36 17.91 8.39 -8.30
N TYR A 37 16.92 7.55 -8.56
CA TYR A 37 16.01 7.65 -9.71
C TYR A 37 15.12 8.90 -9.61
N VAL A 38 15.72 10.08 -9.64
CA VAL A 38 15.05 11.34 -9.99
C VAL A 38 15.24 11.51 -11.50
N GLU A 39 14.55 10.67 -12.27
CA GLU A 39 14.29 11.02 -13.67
C GLU A 39 13.36 12.24 -13.69
N ASN A 40 13.66 13.19 -14.57
CA ASN A 40 12.95 14.47 -14.70
C ASN A 40 11.43 14.24 -14.79
N VAL A 41 10.71 14.41 -13.67
CA VAL A 41 9.25 14.49 -13.66
C VAL A 41 8.88 15.83 -14.29
N ASN A 42 8.72 15.85 -15.62
CA ASN A 42 8.33 17.04 -16.36
C ASN A 42 6.81 17.25 -16.28
N CYS A 43 6.28 17.41 -15.07
CA CYS A 43 4.91 17.85 -14.85
C CYS A 43 4.85 18.89 -13.72
N SER A 44 4.31 20.06 -14.01
CA SER A 44 4.05 21.13 -13.02
C SER A 44 2.71 20.90 -12.31
N SER A 45 2.50 19.69 -11.77
CA SER A 45 1.25 19.33 -11.09
C SER A 45 1.37 19.63 -9.59
N LYS A 46 0.49 20.49 -9.07
CA LYS A 46 0.38 20.73 -7.62
C LYS A 46 -0.29 19.51 -6.96
N VAL A 47 0.40 18.90 -6.00
CA VAL A 47 -0.13 17.80 -5.20
C VAL A 47 -0.61 18.35 -3.85
N THR A 48 -1.86 18.10 -3.50
CA THR A 48 -2.39 18.36 -2.14
C THR A 48 -2.48 17.05 -1.38
N ILE A 49 -1.89 17.00 -0.19
CA ILE A 49 -2.00 15.87 0.74
C ILE A 49 -2.92 16.31 1.88
N ILE A 50 -4.01 15.57 2.09
CA ILE A 50 -4.94 15.79 3.20
C ILE A 50 -4.70 14.71 4.25
N GLY A 51 -4.26 15.13 5.43
CA GLY A 51 -4.30 14.32 6.64
C GLY A 51 -5.58 14.60 7.44
N SER A 52 -6.01 13.64 8.25
CA SER A 52 -7.22 13.73 9.10
C SER A 52 -7.21 14.86 10.14
N SER A 53 -6.08 15.53 10.35
CA SER A 53 -5.92 16.66 11.28
C SER A 53 -6.16 18.03 10.65
N LEU A 54 -6.30 18.14 9.32
CA LEU A 54 -6.71 19.40 8.71
C LEU A 54 -8.17 19.66 9.08
N GLY A 55 -8.38 20.72 9.86
CA GLY A 55 -9.72 21.17 10.24
C GLY A 55 -10.62 21.34 9.03
N ILE A 56 -11.84 20.81 9.16
CA ILE A 56 -12.97 21.02 8.24
C ILE A 56 -13.20 22.54 8.14
N GLY A 57 -13.06 23.14 6.95
CA GLY A 57 -13.32 24.57 6.75
C GLY A 57 -12.59 25.27 5.60
N PRO A 58 -12.60 26.62 5.55
CA PRO A 58 -12.10 27.43 4.42
C PRO A 58 -10.63 27.23 4.03
N ALA A 59 -9.81 26.70 4.95
CA ALA A 59 -8.43 26.33 4.68
C ALA A 59 -8.33 25.14 3.72
N LEU A 60 -9.25 24.18 3.81
CA LEU A 60 -9.33 23.03 2.92
C LEU A 60 -9.72 23.47 1.51
N SER A 61 -10.82 24.21 1.35
CA SER A 61 -11.29 24.70 0.05
C SER A 61 -10.25 25.59 -0.66
N THR A 62 -9.46 26.37 0.10
CA THR A 62 -8.36 27.16 -0.46
C THR A 62 -7.18 26.30 -0.90
N SER A 63 -6.86 25.23 -0.16
CA SER A 63 -5.80 24.29 -0.52
C SER A 63 -6.15 23.46 -1.76
N LEU A 64 -7.43 23.11 -1.91
CA LEU A 64 -7.97 22.37 -3.04
C LEU A 64 -7.91 23.18 -4.33
N LYS A 65 -8.19 24.49 -4.28
CA LYS A 65 -8.10 25.37 -5.45
C LYS A 65 -6.73 25.22 -6.15
N LYS A 66 -6.79 24.72 -7.40
CA LYS A 66 -5.66 24.50 -8.33
C LYS A 66 -4.80 23.25 -8.09
N SER A 67 -5.26 22.27 -7.32
CA SER A 67 -4.53 21.00 -7.14
C SER A 67 -5.11 19.90 -8.03
N PRO A 68 -4.45 19.53 -9.15
CA PRO A 68 -4.91 18.46 -10.03
C PRO A 68 -4.80 17.06 -9.43
N LEU A 69 -4.00 16.88 -8.36
CA LEU A 69 -3.81 15.59 -7.71
C LEU A 69 -4.00 15.73 -6.20
N LEU A 70 -4.85 14.87 -5.66
CA LEU A 70 -5.21 14.83 -4.26
C LEU A 70 -4.92 13.46 -3.66
N LEU A 71 -4.17 13.46 -2.56
CA LEU A 71 -3.90 12.27 -1.77
C LEU A 71 -4.56 12.43 -0.40
N ILE A 72 -5.46 11.51 -0.06
CA ILE A 72 -6.16 11.45 1.23
C ILE A 72 -5.60 10.28 2.03
N LEU A 73 -4.76 10.59 3.01
CA LEU A 73 -4.21 9.62 3.96
C LEU A 73 -4.94 9.78 5.30
N PRO A 74 -5.72 8.79 5.75
CA PRO A 74 -6.34 8.85 7.07
C PRO A 74 -5.24 8.68 8.13
N PHE A 75 -4.72 9.78 8.65
CA PHE A 75 -3.79 9.72 9.78
C PHE A 75 -4.54 9.26 11.04
N GLN A 76 -4.16 8.12 11.62
CA GLN A 76 -4.64 7.71 12.94
C GLN A 76 -3.47 7.71 13.92
N ARG A 77 -3.60 8.53 14.97
CA ARG A 77 -2.81 8.34 16.18
C ARG A 77 -3.48 7.19 16.95
N GLN A 78 -2.82 6.05 17.06
CA GLN A 78 -3.35 4.80 17.63
C GLN A 78 -4.16 5.00 18.92
N LYS A 79 -5.41 4.48 18.94
CA LYS A 79 -6.03 3.69 20.03
C LYS A 79 -7.53 3.39 19.88
N GLU A 80 -8.25 3.95 18.92
CA GLU A 80 -9.71 3.70 18.80
C GLU A 80 -10.12 2.95 17.53
N PRO A 81 -11.11 2.03 17.63
CA PRO A 81 -11.51 1.16 16.54
C PRO A 81 -12.25 1.90 15.41
N LEU A 82 -12.18 1.31 14.20
CA LEU A 82 -12.66 1.67 12.85
C LEU A 82 -14.05 2.34 12.65
N LYS A 83 -14.80 2.75 13.69
CA LYS A 83 -16.17 3.24 13.55
C LYS A 83 -16.31 4.71 13.14
N THR A 84 -15.26 5.54 13.24
CA THR A 84 -15.37 7.00 13.07
C THR A 84 -14.60 7.59 11.88
N THR A 85 -13.88 6.79 11.08
CA THR A 85 -13.07 7.27 9.95
C THR A 85 -13.84 7.51 8.66
N SER A 86 -15.11 7.10 8.59
CA SER A 86 -15.96 7.27 7.40
C SER A 86 -16.37 8.73 7.17
N LEU A 87 -16.77 9.44 8.23
CA LEU A 87 -17.28 10.82 8.13
C LEU A 87 -16.23 11.82 7.62
N PRO A 88 -14.97 11.83 8.10
CA PRO A 88 -13.97 12.77 7.61
C PRO A 88 -13.59 12.51 6.14
N THR A 89 -13.56 11.24 5.74
CA THR A 89 -13.21 10.87 4.35
C THR A 89 -14.32 11.29 3.39
N GLN A 90 -15.59 11.01 3.74
CA GLN A 90 -16.74 11.42 2.94
C GLN A 90 -16.80 12.94 2.78
N TYR A 91 -16.63 13.68 3.86
CA TYR A 91 -16.61 15.14 3.81
C TYR A 91 -15.47 15.69 2.93
N CYS A 92 -14.25 15.15 3.05
CA CYS A 92 -13.15 15.55 2.18
C CYS A 92 -13.46 15.29 0.71
N VAL A 93 -14.12 14.18 0.42
CA VAL A 93 -14.51 13.80 -0.94
C VAL A 93 -15.64 14.69 -1.46
N GLU A 94 -16.61 15.08 -0.64
CA GLU A 94 -17.65 16.05 -1.01
C GLU A 94 -17.06 17.42 -1.33
N GLU A 95 -16.18 17.94 -0.47
CA GLU A 95 -15.49 19.21 -0.69
C GLU A 95 -14.66 19.23 -1.97
N VAL A 96 -14.05 18.10 -2.33
CA VAL A 96 -13.29 17.98 -3.57
C VAL A 96 -14.21 17.97 -4.78
N ALA A 97 -15.45 17.47 -4.64
CA ALA A 97 -16.40 17.39 -5.74
C ALA A 97 -16.87 18.79 -6.09
N ASP A 98 -17.10 19.61 -5.07
CA ASP A 98 -17.55 20.98 -5.20
C ASP A 98 -16.44 21.91 -5.73
N HIS A 99 -15.18 21.67 -5.35
CA HIS A 99 -14.09 22.61 -5.65
C HIS A 99 -13.16 22.19 -6.79
N CYS A 100 -12.97 20.89 -7.01
CA CYS A 100 -12.00 20.31 -7.96
C CYS A 100 -12.50 18.96 -8.55
N PRO A 101 -13.64 18.94 -9.26
CA PRO A 101 -14.24 17.70 -9.77
C PRO A 101 -13.35 16.94 -10.78
N ASP A 102 -12.41 17.65 -11.42
CA ASP A 102 -11.49 17.08 -12.39
C ASP A 102 -10.21 16.48 -11.79
N ALA A 103 -10.01 16.59 -10.48
CA ALA A 103 -8.80 16.13 -9.81
C ALA A 103 -8.68 14.60 -9.80
N PHE A 104 -7.44 14.12 -9.80
CA PHE A 104 -7.12 12.74 -9.49
C PHE A 104 -7.16 12.54 -7.98
N ILE A 105 -7.95 11.58 -7.52
CA ILE A 105 -8.19 11.33 -6.10
C ILE A 105 -7.59 9.98 -5.73
N ILE A 106 -6.69 9.98 -4.77
CA ILE A 106 -6.05 8.78 -4.22
C ILE A 106 -6.46 8.67 -2.77
N ILE A 107 -7.11 7.56 -2.41
CA ILE A 107 -7.63 7.33 -1.07
C ILE A 107 -6.97 6.07 -0.50
N SER A 108 -6.37 6.21 0.68
CA SER A 108 -5.81 5.08 1.41
C SER A 108 -6.82 4.37 2.33
N ASN A 109 -8.05 4.90 2.43
CA ASN A 109 -9.11 4.31 3.24
C ASN A 109 -9.89 3.23 2.47
N ARG A 110 -10.48 2.28 3.22
CA ARG A 110 -11.26 1.12 2.75
C ARG A 110 -12.61 1.45 2.09
N MET A 111 -12.96 2.73 1.96
CA MET A 111 -14.32 3.19 1.68
C MET A 111 -14.41 3.93 0.34
N LEU A 112 -14.10 3.22 -0.76
CA LEU A 112 -14.37 3.74 -2.11
C LEU A 112 -15.85 3.58 -2.51
N ASN A 113 -16.53 2.57 -1.96
CA ASN A 113 -17.90 2.21 -2.31
C ASN A 113 -18.97 3.26 -1.94
N SER A 114 -18.60 4.36 -1.26
CA SER A 114 -19.53 5.44 -0.90
C SER A 114 -19.36 6.69 -1.74
N ILE A 115 -18.52 6.67 -2.78
CA ILE A 115 -18.15 7.84 -3.57
C ILE A 115 -18.67 7.68 -4.99
N TYR A 116 -19.86 8.22 -5.28
CA TYR A 116 -20.56 8.04 -6.56
C TYR A 116 -20.46 9.26 -7.50
N ILE A 117 -19.77 10.32 -7.10
CA ILE A 117 -19.84 11.64 -7.76
C ILE A 117 -18.71 11.84 -8.78
N TYR A 118 -17.78 10.88 -8.93
CA TYR A 118 -16.52 11.10 -9.65
C TYR A 118 -16.34 10.26 -10.90
N ASP A 119 -15.47 10.74 -11.80
CA ASP A 119 -14.94 9.94 -12.91
C ASP A 119 -14.19 8.73 -12.34
N PRO A 120 -14.66 7.50 -12.57
CA PRO A 120 -14.05 6.29 -12.02
C PRO A 120 -12.62 6.08 -12.51
N LYS A 121 -12.24 6.70 -13.64
CA LYS A 121 -10.86 6.65 -14.13
C LYS A 121 -9.89 7.50 -13.31
N LYS A 122 -10.40 8.42 -12.49
CA LYS A 122 -9.58 9.35 -11.69
C LYS A 122 -9.61 9.04 -10.19
N LEU A 123 -10.40 8.05 -9.78
CA LEU A 123 -10.53 7.62 -8.40
C LEU A 123 -9.72 6.34 -8.16
N PHE A 124 -8.77 6.40 -7.24
CA PHE A 124 -7.86 5.30 -6.93
C PHE A 124 -7.87 4.95 -5.45
N GLY A 125 -8.01 3.66 -5.16
CA GLY A 125 -7.75 3.09 -3.85
C GLY A 125 -6.32 2.64 -3.77
N LEU A 126 -5.59 3.21 -2.83
CA LEU A 126 -4.17 2.95 -2.67
C LEU A 126 -3.96 1.52 -2.15
N MET A 127 -3.38 0.64 -2.97
CA MET A 127 -2.93 -0.71 -2.57
C MET A 127 -1.42 -0.92 -2.73
N THR A 128 -0.70 0.12 -3.15
CA THR A 128 0.75 0.07 -3.27
C THR A 128 1.48 -0.23 -1.94
N PRO A 129 1.00 0.19 -0.75
CA PRO A 129 1.59 -0.22 0.52
C PRO A 129 1.68 -1.74 0.69
N GLU A 130 0.65 -2.48 0.30
CA GLU A 130 0.65 -3.95 0.33
C GLU A 130 1.68 -4.54 -0.63
N THR A 131 1.84 -3.92 -1.80
CA THR A 131 2.88 -4.30 -2.77
C THR A 131 4.28 -4.05 -2.22
N GLU A 132 4.53 -2.91 -1.56
CA GLU A 132 5.83 -2.60 -0.93
C GLU A 132 6.16 -3.55 0.23
N LEU A 133 5.16 -3.91 1.03
CA LEU A 133 5.30 -4.93 2.08
C LEU A 133 5.68 -6.29 1.48
N ALA A 134 4.94 -6.76 0.47
CA ALA A 134 5.22 -8.04 -0.19
C ALA A 134 6.60 -8.06 -0.88
N ARG A 135 7.00 -6.93 -1.49
CA ARG A 135 8.35 -6.76 -2.08
C ARG A 135 9.45 -6.89 -1.04
N ALA A 136 9.33 -6.19 0.09
CA ALA A 136 10.30 -6.26 1.17
C ALA A 136 10.41 -7.69 1.72
N PHE A 137 9.26 -8.33 1.94
CA PHE A 137 9.17 -9.69 2.46
C PHE A 137 9.84 -10.74 1.55
N VAL A 138 9.60 -10.66 0.24
CA VAL A 138 10.23 -11.56 -0.73
C VAL A 138 11.72 -11.25 -0.88
N ALA A 139 12.08 -9.96 -0.94
CA ALA A 139 13.48 -9.53 -1.06
C ALA A 139 14.32 -10.03 0.11
N GLU A 140 13.80 -9.98 1.33
CA GLU A 140 14.49 -10.49 2.51
C GLU A 140 14.75 -12.00 2.44
N ARG A 141 13.72 -12.80 2.10
CA ARG A 141 13.82 -14.27 2.05
C ARG A 141 14.75 -14.78 0.96
N PHE A 142 14.84 -14.06 -0.16
CA PHE A 142 15.73 -14.40 -1.27
C PHE A 142 17.05 -13.62 -1.28
N VAL A 143 17.30 -12.76 -0.28
CA VAL A 143 18.49 -11.91 -0.19
C VAL A 143 18.70 -11.07 -1.47
N LEU A 144 17.62 -10.43 -1.91
CA LEU A 144 17.57 -9.56 -3.08
C LEU A 144 17.49 -8.09 -2.66
N TYR A 145 17.81 -7.20 -3.59
CA TYR A 145 17.50 -5.77 -3.42
C TYR A 145 16.01 -5.54 -3.62
N VAL A 146 15.36 -4.80 -2.71
CA VAL A 146 13.91 -4.51 -2.75
C VAL A 146 13.53 -3.79 -4.04
N GLU A 147 14.44 -3.00 -4.61
CA GLU A 147 14.28 -2.28 -5.87
C GLU A 147 14.06 -3.22 -7.05
N ASP A 148 14.73 -4.37 -7.04
CA ASP A 148 14.73 -5.37 -8.13
C ASP A 148 13.58 -6.37 -8.01
N VAL A 149 12.85 -6.34 -6.88
CA VAL A 149 11.72 -7.23 -6.62
C VAL A 149 10.40 -6.52 -6.91
N HIS A 150 9.47 -7.16 -7.61
CA HIS A 150 8.10 -6.72 -7.81
C HIS A 150 7.15 -7.88 -7.54
N VAL A 151 6.24 -7.72 -6.58
CA VAL A 151 5.20 -8.70 -6.24
C VAL A 151 3.85 -8.01 -6.36
N PRO A 152 3.02 -8.33 -7.37
CA PRO A 152 1.70 -7.72 -7.47
C PRO A 152 0.78 -8.25 -6.38
N VAL A 153 0.04 -7.35 -5.74
CA VAL A 153 -1.00 -7.68 -4.76
C VAL A 153 -2.35 -7.24 -5.30
N ILE A 154 -3.29 -8.17 -5.42
CA ILE A 154 -4.63 -7.95 -5.97
C ILE A 154 -5.72 -8.19 -4.92
N GLY A 155 -6.97 -7.95 -5.28
CA GLY A 155 -8.13 -8.16 -4.42
C GLY A 155 -8.54 -6.91 -3.66
N GLY A 156 -8.23 -6.82 -2.38
CA GLY A 156 -8.60 -5.67 -1.54
C GLY A 156 -7.52 -5.26 -0.53
N HIS A 157 -7.82 -4.22 0.25
CA HIS A 157 -6.91 -3.60 1.23
C HIS A 157 -7.14 -4.12 2.67
N CYS A 158 -7.40 -5.43 2.82
CA CYS A 158 -7.52 -6.08 4.13
C CYS A 158 -6.97 -7.51 4.10
N SER A 159 -6.57 -8.06 5.24
CA SER A 159 -5.91 -9.38 5.32
C SER A 159 -6.64 -10.51 4.58
N LEU A 160 -7.97 -10.51 4.58
CA LEU A 160 -8.76 -11.58 3.97
C LEU A 160 -8.93 -11.41 2.45
N THR A 161 -8.65 -10.22 1.92
CA THR A 161 -8.90 -9.87 0.52
C THR A 161 -7.63 -9.52 -0.24
N ALA A 162 -6.53 -9.18 0.44
CA ALA A 162 -5.24 -8.92 -0.19
C ALA A 162 -4.59 -10.25 -0.60
N LEU A 163 -4.30 -10.39 -1.89
CA LEU A 163 -3.72 -11.60 -2.46
C LEU A 163 -2.39 -11.30 -3.17
N PRO A 164 -1.23 -11.63 -2.55
CA PRO A 164 0.06 -11.53 -3.22
C PRO A 164 0.19 -12.63 -4.29
N LEU A 165 0.47 -12.23 -5.53
CA LEU A 165 0.60 -13.14 -6.66
C LEU A 165 2.06 -13.53 -6.85
N PHE A 166 2.53 -14.51 -6.07
CA PHE A 166 3.92 -14.96 -6.17
C PHE A 166 4.30 -15.51 -7.55
N SER A 167 3.33 -16.09 -8.27
CA SER A 167 3.51 -16.58 -9.65
C SER A 167 3.77 -15.48 -10.69
N LYS A 168 3.55 -14.21 -10.32
CA LYS A 168 3.80 -13.02 -11.14
C LYS A 168 4.94 -12.17 -10.57
N THR A 169 5.71 -12.70 -9.64
CA THR A 169 6.86 -12.00 -9.07
C THR A 169 7.94 -11.81 -10.12
N THR A 170 8.59 -10.66 -10.08
CA THR A 170 9.84 -10.40 -10.82
C THR A 170 10.92 -10.07 -9.78
N PRO A 171 12.07 -10.75 -9.74
CA PRO A 171 12.42 -11.94 -10.53
C PRO A 171 11.47 -13.12 -10.22
N HIS A 172 11.39 -14.08 -11.14
CA HIS A 172 10.56 -15.26 -10.95
C HIS A 172 11.09 -16.08 -9.76
N VAL A 173 10.23 -16.32 -8.77
CA VAL A 173 10.52 -17.15 -7.61
C VAL A 173 9.77 -18.48 -7.71
N ILE A 174 10.43 -19.58 -7.35
CA ILE A 174 9.80 -20.89 -7.27
C ILE A 174 9.51 -21.15 -5.81
N LEU A 175 8.23 -21.28 -5.47
CA LEU A 175 7.76 -21.56 -4.12
C LEU A 175 6.98 -22.87 -4.08
N TYR A 176 7.13 -23.62 -3.00
CA TYR A 176 6.31 -24.80 -2.75
C TYR A 176 4.97 -24.39 -2.14
N LYS A 177 4.00 -25.29 -2.19
CA LYS A 177 2.62 -25.01 -1.72
C LYS A 177 2.59 -24.53 -0.27
N ASP A 178 3.38 -25.15 0.60
CA ASP A 178 3.42 -24.82 2.02
C ASP A 178 4.02 -23.43 2.24
N ASP A 179 5.08 -23.07 1.48
CA ASP A 179 5.66 -21.72 1.51
C ASP A 179 4.67 -20.67 1.03
N ILE A 180 3.93 -20.94 -0.06
CA ILE A 180 2.91 -20.02 -0.59
C ILE A 180 1.85 -19.73 0.49
N ILE A 181 1.34 -20.77 1.16
CA ILE A 181 0.33 -20.62 2.21
C ILE A 181 0.90 -19.82 3.39
N LEU A 182 2.08 -20.20 3.86
CA LEU A 182 2.74 -19.55 4.99
C LEU A 182 3.00 -18.07 4.69
N TRP A 183 3.64 -17.76 3.57
CA TRP A 183 4.03 -16.40 3.22
C TRP A 183 2.82 -15.50 2.94
N THR A 184 1.77 -16.06 2.31
CA THR A 184 0.50 -15.35 2.16
C THR A 184 -0.08 -15.00 3.54
N SER A 185 -0.07 -15.95 4.48
CA SER A 185 -0.59 -15.71 5.83
C SER A 185 0.22 -14.66 6.60
N GLU A 186 1.55 -14.68 6.48
CA GLU A 186 2.42 -13.70 7.14
C GLU A 186 2.20 -12.30 6.57
N ILE A 187 2.26 -12.13 5.23
CA ILE A 187 2.01 -10.84 4.57
C ILE A 187 0.63 -10.30 4.92
N THR A 188 -0.41 -11.13 4.78
CA THR A 188 -1.80 -10.69 5.03
C THR A 188 -2.07 -10.36 6.49
N TYR A 189 -1.45 -11.09 7.42
CA TYR A 189 -1.53 -10.78 8.84
C TYR A 189 -0.89 -9.42 9.16
N SER A 190 0.27 -9.10 8.56
CA SER A 190 0.92 -7.79 8.72
C SER A 190 0.07 -6.62 8.21
N ILE A 191 -0.77 -6.84 7.20
CA ILE A 191 -1.67 -5.81 6.67
C ILE A 191 -2.70 -5.34 7.72
N ASN A 192 -3.07 -6.16 8.70
CA ASN A 192 -4.09 -5.78 9.69
C ASN A 192 -3.53 -5.40 11.07
N ASN A 193 -2.33 -5.87 11.44
CA ASN A 193 -1.83 -5.78 12.81
C ASN A 193 -0.61 -4.85 12.91
N SER A 194 -0.82 -3.55 12.68
CA SER A 194 0.24 -2.53 12.69
C SER A 194 0.99 -2.39 14.03
N SER A 195 0.41 -2.81 15.15
CA SER A 195 1.02 -2.68 16.48
C SER A 195 1.71 -3.95 17.01
N GLU A 196 1.33 -5.14 16.53
CA GLU A 196 1.75 -6.42 17.13
C GLU A 196 2.80 -7.16 16.26
N TYR A 197 3.10 -6.62 15.08
CA TYR A 197 4.11 -7.15 14.16
C TYR A 197 5.52 -6.54 14.38
N LEU A 198 5.66 -5.61 15.33
CA LEU A 198 6.93 -4.98 15.72
C LEU A 198 7.93 -5.95 16.37
N ASP A 199 7.46 -7.06 16.93
CA ASP A 199 8.32 -8.01 17.65
C ASP A 199 8.88 -9.13 16.74
N TYR A 200 8.25 -9.40 15.58
CA TYR A 200 8.69 -10.47 14.68
C TYR A 200 9.88 -10.07 13.80
N PHE A 201 9.95 -8.78 13.49
CA PHE A 201 11.08 -8.17 12.82
C PHE A 201 11.73 -7.16 13.75
N ALA A 202 12.72 -7.61 14.52
CA ALA A 202 13.50 -6.78 15.43
C ALA A 202 14.19 -5.60 14.70
N GLY A 203 13.45 -4.50 14.48
CA GLY A 203 13.90 -3.28 13.82
C GLY A 203 13.32 -2.97 12.42
N ASN A 204 12.28 -3.65 11.93
CA ASN A 204 11.69 -3.29 10.63
C ASN A 204 10.69 -2.11 10.71
N PRO A 205 10.53 -1.38 9.59
CA PRO A 205 9.62 -0.24 9.50
C PRO A 205 8.18 -0.59 9.89
N ASP A 206 7.52 0.35 10.58
CA ASP A 206 6.11 0.27 10.94
C ASP A 206 5.19 0.36 9.70
N ARG A 207 3.89 0.10 9.90
CA ARG A 207 2.88 0.17 8.84
C ARG A 207 2.88 1.55 8.17
N GLU A 208 3.08 2.59 8.96
CA GLU A 208 3.11 3.98 8.56
C GLU A 208 4.20 4.25 7.51
N PHE A 209 5.38 3.61 7.65
CA PHE A 209 6.43 3.67 6.61
C PHE A 209 5.97 3.08 5.28
N PHE A 210 5.35 1.89 5.27
CA PHE A 210 4.87 1.27 4.02
C PHE A 210 3.75 2.07 3.39
N GLU A 211 2.88 2.69 4.19
CA GLU A 211 1.86 3.61 3.69
C GLU A 211 2.46 4.84 3.02
N ALA A 212 3.43 5.49 3.68
CA ALA A 212 4.13 6.64 3.12
C ALA A 212 4.89 6.28 1.83
N ARG A 213 5.63 5.16 1.85
CA ARG A 213 6.39 4.67 0.70
C ARG A 213 5.49 4.26 -0.47
N GLY A 214 4.39 3.56 -0.18
CA GLY A 214 3.40 3.17 -1.16
C GLY A 214 2.71 4.38 -1.79
N ALA A 215 2.32 5.36 -0.97
CA ALA A 215 1.72 6.60 -1.45
C ALA A 215 2.69 7.41 -2.33
N GLU A 216 3.93 7.59 -1.89
CA GLU A 216 5.00 8.23 -2.68
C GLU A 216 5.13 7.54 -4.04
N ARG A 217 5.30 6.22 -4.05
CA ARG A 217 5.50 5.45 -5.27
C ARG A 217 4.32 5.54 -6.22
N PHE A 218 3.10 5.47 -5.70
CA PHE A 218 1.88 5.60 -6.51
C PHE A 218 1.78 7.00 -7.12
N VAL A 219 1.93 8.05 -6.31
CA VAL A 219 1.86 9.44 -6.77
C VAL A 219 2.92 9.72 -7.82
N LEU A 220 4.17 9.30 -7.61
CA LEU A 220 5.24 9.48 -8.59
C LEU A 220 4.93 8.75 -9.91
N SER A 221 4.39 7.54 -9.85
CA SER A 221 4.00 6.77 -11.04
C SER A 221 2.86 7.45 -11.80
N LEU A 222 1.86 7.96 -11.07
CA LEU A 222 0.75 8.71 -11.66
C LEU A 222 1.25 10.01 -12.30
N LEU A 223 2.08 10.79 -11.62
CA LEU A 223 2.67 12.02 -12.16
C LEU A 223 3.47 11.76 -13.45
N ARG A 224 4.25 10.68 -13.50
CA ARG A 224 4.96 10.25 -14.72
C ARG A 224 3.98 9.90 -15.84
N ALA A 225 2.92 9.15 -15.55
CA ALA A 225 1.89 8.80 -16.52
C ALA A 225 1.16 10.05 -17.06
N LEU A 226 0.87 11.03 -16.20
CA LEU A 226 0.30 12.32 -16.59
C LEU A 226 1.27 13.13 -17.46
N GLY A 227 2.57 13.06 -17.18
CA GLY A 227 3.63 13.59 -18.04
C GLY A 227 3.76 12.88 -19.40
N GLY A 228 3.03 11.79 -19.61
CA GLY A 228 3.04 11.02 -20.86
C GLY A 228 4.05 9.88 -20.89
N ALA A 229 4.61 9.47 -19.74
CA ALA A 229 5.32 8.20 -19.65
C ALA A 229 4.36 7.06 -20.00
N ASN A 230 4.78 6.19 -20.90
CA ASN A 230 4.07 4.96 -21.20
C ASN A 230 4.43 3.88 -20.17
N ASP A 231 3.62 2.83 -20.13
CA ASP A 231 3.93 1.60 -19.37
C ASP A 231 4.11 1.81 -17.85
N MET A 232 3.37 2.77 -17.29
CA MET A 232 3.26 2.94 -15.84
C MET A 232 2.18 2.02 -15.30
N PHE A 233 2.57 1.03 -14.50
CA PHE A 233 1.66 0.07 -13.88
C PHE A 233 1.70 0.18 -12.36
N GLN A 234 0.53 0.14 -11.73
CA GLN A 234 0.40 0.10 -10.28
C GLN A 234 -0.75 -0.80 -9.87
N CYS A 235 -0.59 -1.52 -8.75
CA CYS A 235 -1.71 -2.20 -8.11
C CYS A 235 -2.56 -1.16 -7.36
N CYS A 236 -3.82 -1.04 -7.75
CA CYS A 236 -4.78 -0.16 -7.07
C CYS A 236 -6.19 -0.72 -7.13
N PHE A 237 -7.01 -0.30 -6.17
CA PHE A 237 -8.41 -0.65 -6.07
C PHE A 237 -9.24 0.38 -6.82
N VAL A 238 -9.88 -0.06 -7.89
CA VAL A 238 -10.63 0.81 -8.82
C VAL A 238 -11.97 0.17 -9.15
N GLU A 239 -12.88 0.95 -9.71
CA GLU A 239 -14.08 0.40 -10.34
C GLU A 239 -13.63 -0.53 -11.47
N SER A 240 -14.13 -1.76 -11.46
CA SER A 240 -13.68 -2.81 -12.35
C SER A 240 -14.84 -3.68 -12.78
N ASN A 241 -14.82 -4.09 -14.04
CA ASN A 241 -15.75 -5.06 -14.62
C ASN A 241 -15.12 -6.46 -14.75
N MET A 242 -14.02 -6.72 -14.04
CA MET A 242 -13.34 -8.02 -14.06
C MET A 242 -14.22 -9.17 -13.54
N PHE A 243 -15.11 -8.89 -12.59
CA PHE A 243 -16.05 -9.84 -12.03
C PHE A 243 -17.45 -9.24 -12.02
N GLU A 244 -18.45 -10.00 -12.48
CA GLU A 244 -19.82 -9.50 -12.68
C GLU A 244 -20.47 -9.00 -11.38
N ASP A 245 -20.19 -9.65 -10.24
CA ASP A 245 -20.80 -9.34 -8.94
C ASP A 245 -19.93 -8.42 -8.06
N ILE A 246 -18.77 -7.97 -8.55
CA ILE A 246 -17.80 -7.20 -7.74
C ILE A 246 -17.50 -5.87 -8.45
N PRO A 247 -18.14 -4.76 -8.04
CA PRO A 247 -18.02 -3.47 -8.74
C PRO A 247 -16.64 -2.80 -8.58
N PHE A 248 -15.90 -3.16 -7.52
CA PHE A 248 -14.55 -2.64 -7.29
C PHE A 248 -13.60 -3.77 -6.97
N PHE A 249 -12.44 -3.77 -7.62
CA PHE A 249 -11.44 -4.81 -7.42
C PHE A 249 -10.03 -4.24 -7.55
N GLY A 250 -9.16 -4.67 -6.64
CA GLY A 250 -7.74 -4.38 -6.65
C GLY A 250 -7.04 -5.19 -7.72
N SER A 251 -6.46 -4.53 -8.72
CA SER A 251 -5.82 -5.19 -9.85
C SER A 251 -4.62 -4.39 -10.35
N THR A 252 -3.90 -4.91 -11.35
CA THR A 252 -2.80 -4.16 -11.95
C THR A 252 -3.37 -3.21 -12.98
N VAL A 253 -3.23 -1.92 -12.75
CA VAL A 253 -3.78 -0.88 -13.61
C VAL A 253 -2.68 -0.19 -14.37
N LYS A 254 -2.87 -0.01 -15.68
CA LYS A 254 -2.07 0.90 -16.49
C LYS A 254 -2.55 2.32 -16.26
N LEU A 255 -1.64 3.18 -15.79
CA LEU A 255 -1.87 4.61 -15.60
C LEU A 255 -1.54 5.35 -16.89
N GLY A 256 -2.37 6.34 -17.23
CA GLY A 256 -2.19 7.21 -18.39
C GLY A 256 -2.60 8.66 -18.11
N LYS A 257 -2.60 9.49 -19.15
CA LYS A 257 -2.87 10.94 -19.05
C LYS A 257 -4.26 11.30 -18.51
N LYS A 258 -5.20 10.37 -18.59
CA LYS A 258 -6.59 10.52 -18.12
C LYS A 258 -6.89 9.63 -16.90
N GLY A 259 -5.87 9.12 -16.21
CA GLY A 259 -6.00 8.22 -15.07
C GLY A 259 -5.91 6.75 -15.48
N VAL A 260 -6.90 5.94 -15.14
CA VAL A 260 -6.99 4.52 -15.54
C VAL A 260 -7.06 4.41 -17.06
N GLU A 261 -6.02 3.82 -17.68
CA GLU A 261 -5.95 3.54 -19.11
C GLU A 261 -6.41 2.12 -19.45
N ALA A 262 -5.99 1.14 -18.65
CA ALA A 262 -6.37 -0.27 -18.78
C ALA A 262 -6.32 -0.99 -17.43
N ILE A 263 -7.16 -2.01 -17.27
CA ILE A 263 -7.26 -2.86 -16.07
C ILE A 263 -6.83 -4.27 -16.49
N ASN A 264 -5.85 -4.85 -15.78
CA ASN A 264 -5.20 -6.14 -16.11
C ASN A 264 -5.20 -7.11 -14.93
#